data_AF-A0A7W3WIF8-F1
#
_entry.id   AF-A0A7W3WIF8-F1
#
_cell.length_a   1.000
_cell.length_b   1.000
_cell.length_c   1.000
_cell.angle_alpha   90.00
_cell.angle_beta   90.00
_cell.angle_gamma   90.00
#
_symmetry.space_group_name_H-M   'P 1'
#
loop_
_entity.id
_entity.type
_entity.pdbx_description
1 polymer ?
#
loop_
_entity_poly.entity_id
_entity_poly.type
_entity_poly.pdbx_seq_one_letter_code
_entity_poly.pdbx_strand_id
1 'polypeptide(L)' 'MSTPFSPQTRVAIIAEFRAARDARDAQKARDIYRAAADHDDTHPDEPSLVDELIGLHVDAMGVAA' A
#
# COMPACT_ATOMS: atom_id res chain seq x y z
N MET A 1 -4.49 15.24 -16.46
CA MET A 1 -3.54 15.48 -15.35
C MET A 1 -4.05 14.66 -14.19
N SER A 2 -3.51 13.47 -13.98
CA SER A 2 -3.72 12.73 -12.74
C SER A 2 -2.99 13.50 -11.66
N THR A 3 -3.72 13.95 -10.64
CA THR A 3 -3.12 14.68 -9.53
C THR A 3 -2.27 13.66 -8.76
N PRO A 4 -0.95 13.88 -8.62
CA PRO A 4 -0.12 13.00 -7.80
C PRO A 4 -0.75 12.90 -6.42
N PHE A 5 -0.74 11.71 -5.81
CA PHE A 5 -1.20 11.62 -4.43
C PHE A 5 -0.34 12.56 -3.61
N SER A 6 -0.98 13.45 -2.83
CA SER A 6 -0.23 14.24 -1.88
C SER A 6 0.47 13.25 -0.91
N PRO A 7 1.63 13.59 -0.35
CA PRO A 7 2.30 12.76 0.65
C PRO A 7 1.36 12.29 1.79
N GLN A 8 0.29 13.03 2.04
CA GLN A 8 -0.74 12.70 3.03
C GLN A 8 -1.59 11.49 2.61
N THR A 9 -1.90 11.33 1.32
CA THR A 9 -2.68 10.18 0.86
C THR A 9 -1.87 8.89 0.85
N ARG A 10 -0.59 8.96 0.50
CA ARG A 10 0.33 7.81 0.67
C ARG A 10 0.37 7.32 2.11
N VAL A 11 0.49 8.24 3.07
CA VAL A 11 0.45 7.90 4.50
C VAL A 11 -0.89 7.28 4.91
N ALA A 12 -2.01 7.79 4.38
CA ALA A 12 -3.34 7.24 4.65
C ALA A 12 -3.50 5.80 4.13
N ILE A 13 -3.08 5.53 2.89
CA ILE A 13 -3.15 4.18 2.29
C ILE A 13 -2.33 3.17 3.12
N ILE A 14 -1.11 3.55 3.52
CA ILE A 14 -0.26 2.70 4.37
C ILE A 14 -0.91 2.44 5.73
N ALA A 15 -1.51 3.46 6.35
CA ALA A 15 -2.19 3.30 7.63
C ALA A 15 -3.42 2.39 7.52
N GLU A 16 -4.21 2.54 6.46
CA GLU A 16 -5.37 1.68 6.19
C GLU A 16 -4.97 0.23 5.93
N PHE A 17 -3.86 0.01 5.22
CA PHE A 17 -3.35 -1.34 4.98
C PHE A 17 -2.94 -2.02 6.29
N ARG A 18 -2.23 -1.30 7.17
CA ARG A 18 -1.86 -1.79 8.50
C ARG A 18 -3.10 -2.15 9.33
N ALA A 19 -4.11 -1.28 9.33
CA ALA A 19 -5.36 -1.54 10.04
C ALA A 19 -6.10 -2.77 9.49
N ALA A 20 -6.18 -2.92 8.17
CA ALA A 20 -6.79 -4.09 7.52
C ALA A 20 -6.02 -5.38 7.87
N ARG A 21 -4.68 -5.32 7.88
CA ARG A 21 -3.82 -6.44 8.28
C ARG A 21 -4.06 -6.83 9.74
N ASP A 22 -4.05 -5.88 10.65
CA ASP A 22 -4.22 -6.13 12.09
C ASP A 22 -5.63 -6.66 12.41
N ALA A 23 -6.64 -6.23 11.64
CA ALA A 23 -8.00 -6.78 11.68
C ALA A 23 -8.15 -8.15 10.99
N ARG A 24 -7.09 -8.66 10.34
CA ARG A 24 -7.11 -9.85 9.47
C ARG A 24 -8.17 -9.78 8.35
N ASP A 25 -8.47 -8.57 7.89
CA ASP A 25 -9.39 -8.32 6.79
C ASP A 25 -8.65 -8.48 5.46
N ALA A 26 -8.58 -9.73 4.99
CA ALA A 26 -7.89 -10.08 3.75
C ALA A 26 -8.53 -9.45 2.51
N GLN A 27 -9.85 -9.21 2.52
CA GLN A 27 -10.52 -8.58 1.39
C GLN A 27 -10.12 -7.11 1.29
N LYS A 28 -10.20 -6.38 2.41
CA LYS A 28 -9.79 -4.98 2.45
C LYS A 28 -8.32 -4.79 2.13
N ALA A 29 -7.44 -5.66 2.64
CA ALA A 29 -6.02 -5.62 2.30
C ALA A 29 -5.77 -5.80 0.79
N ARG A 30 -6.52 -6.70 0.12
CA ARG A 30 -6.44 -6.88 -1.34
C ARG A 30 -6.96 -5.68 -2.11
N ASP A 31 -8.07 -5.09 -1.67
CA ASP A 31 -8.63 -3.90 -2.32
C ASP A 31 -7.66 -2.72 -2.25
N ILE A 32 -6.96 -2.57 -1.11
CA ILE A 32 -5.90 -1.56 -0.95
C ILE A 32 -4.71 -1.85 -1.88
N TYR A 33 -4.27 -3.11 -2.00
CA TYR A 33 -3.23 -3.50 -2.95
C TYR A 33 -3.58 -3.15 -4.40
N ARG A 34 -4.83 -3.38 -4.80
CA ARG A 34 -5.29 -3.04 -6.15
C ARG A 34 -5.27 -1.54 -6.39
N ALA A 35 -5.76 -0.75 -5.43
CA ALA A 35 -5.70 0.71 -5.51
C ALA A 35 -4.26 1.24 -5.60
N ALA A 36 -3.32 0.62 -4.88
CA ALA A 36 -1.90 0.95 -4.97
C ALA A 36 -1.32 0.62 -6.34
N ALA A 37 -1.66 -0.55 -6.92
CA ALA A 37 -1.20 -0.93 -8.25
C ALA A 37 -1.75 -0.02 -9.36
N ASP A 38 -3.03 0.34 -9.29
CA ASP A 38 -3.66 1.26 -10.24
C ASP A 38 -3.01 2.68 -10.14
N HIS A 39 -2.56 3.07 -8.95
CA HIS A 39 -1.82 4.32 -8.76
C HIS A 39 -0.42 4.26 -9.39
N ASP A 40 0.35 3.21 -9.08
CA ASP A 40 1.71 3.04 -9.60
C ASP A 40 1.72 3.01 -11.15
N ASP A 41 0.71 2.40 -11.78
CA ASP A 41 0.54 2.39 -13.25
C ASP A 41 0.28 3.81 -13.81
N THR A 42 -0.45 4.63 -13.06
CA THR A 42 -0.79 6.01 -13.47
C THR A 42 0.25 7.05 -13.07
N HIS A 43 1.21 6.69 -12.20
CA HIS A 43 2.26 7.56 -11.66
C HIS A 43 3.63 6.85 -11.62
N PRO A 44 4.20 6.48 -12.78
CA PRO A 44 5.45 5.71 -12.84
C PRO A 44 6.69 6.48 -12.35
N ASP A 45 6.59 7.81 -12.23
CA ASP A 45 7.67 8.67 -11.72
C ASP A 45 7.70 8.73 -10.18
N GLU A 46 6.69 8.17 -9.50
CA GLU A 46 6.60 8.12 -8.05
C GLU A 46 7.15 6.79 -7.49
N PRO A 47 7.61 6.76 -6.22
CA PRO A 47 7.93 5.50 -5.55
C PRO A 47 6.73 4.55 -5.52
N SER A 48 6.96 3.27 -5.80
CA SER A 48 5.90 2.25 -5.83
C SER A 48 5.26 2.07 -4.45
N LEU A 49 3.95 2.30 -4.39
CA LEU A 49 3.15 1.99 -3.21
C LEU A 49 3.04 0.47 -3.01
N VAL A 50 2.94 -0.31 -4.09
CA VAL A 50 2.86 -1.77 -4.00
C VAL A 50 4.09 -2.36 -3.31
N ASP A 51 5.30 -1.94 -3.69
CA ASP A 51 6.54 -2.42 -3.08
C ASP A 51 6.59 -2.12 -1.58
N GLU A 52 6.10 -0.95 -1.16
CA GLU A 52 6.01 -0.58 0.25
C GLU A 52 5.01 -1.44 1.03
N LEU A 53 3.84 -1.71 0.44
CA LEU A 53 2.85 -2.59 1.07
C LEU A 53 3.38 -4.01 1.21
N ILE A 54 4.13 -4.52 0.21
CA ILE A 54 4.79 -5.82 0.26
C ILE A 54 5.79 -5.87 1.42
N GLY A 55 6.66 -4.86 1.54
CA GLY A 55 7.61 -4.77 2.65
C GLY A 55 6.93 -4.86 4.02
N LEU A 56 5.84 -4.11 4.21
CA LEU A 56 5.04 -4.11 5.45
C LEU A 56 4.34 -5.45 5.74
N HIS A 57 4.05 -6.22 4.71
CA HIS A 57 3.46 -7.54 4.83
C HIS A 57 4.51 -8.60 5.19
N VAL A 58 5.70 -8.54 4.59
CA VAL A 58 6.83 -9.45 4.86
C VAL A 58 7.40 -9.24 6.28
N ASP A 59 7.60 -7.98 6.69
CA ASP A 59 8.05 -7.65 8.06
C ASP A 59 7.10 -8.19 9.12
N ALA A 60 5.79 -8.23 8.82
CA ALA A 60 4.76 -8.76 9.72
C ALA A 60 4.89 -10.27 9.98
N MET A 61 5.35 -11.00 8.96
CA MET A 61 5.42 -12.46 9.01
C MET A 61 6.70 -12.96 9.68
N GLY A 62 7.54 -12.06 10.20
CA GLY A 62 8.73 -12.43 10.96
C GLY A 62 9.83 -13.06 10.11
N VAL A 63 9.82 -12.84 8.79
CA VAL A 63 11.01 -13.10 7.96
C VAL A 63 11.88 -11.86 8.04
N ALA A 64 12.42 -11.61 9.23
CA ALA A 64 13.59 -10.75 9.35
C ALA A 64 14.71 -11.44 8.54
N ALA A 65 15.27 -10.72 7.57
CA ALA A 65 16.50 -11.13 6.91
C ALA A 65 17.64 -11.31 7.93
#